data_AF-A0A2J5PJL8-F1
#
_entry.id   AF-A0A2J5PJL8-F1
#
_cell.length_a   1.000
_cell.length_b   1.000
_cell.length_c   1.000
_cell.angle_alpha   90.00
_cell.angle_beta   90.00
_cell.angle_gamma   90.00
#
_symmetry.space_group_name_H-M   'P 1'
#
loop_
_entity.id
_entity.type
_entity.pdbx_description
1 polymer ?
#
loop_
_entity_poly.entity_id
_entity_poly.type
_entity_poly.pdbx_seq_one_letter_code
_entity_poly.pdbx_strand_id
1 'polypeptide(L)'
;ITGFDEKRSGIRTFYRADIERYLEIKTQSATQTETKKAPMFTRLRTLRFMKVRPDAGGVTVGFDGIAARIARIHQYGLQDEVGPGAYAQYPARELLGMTPADVIATENAVISSLGGAS
;
A
#
# COMPACT_ATOMS: atom_id res chain seq x y z
N ILE A 1 -23.71 38.00 -26.41
CA ILE A 1 -22.72 37.07 -27.02
C ILE A 1 -23.43 36.30 -28.12
N THR A 2 -22.81 36.09 -29.28
CA THR A 2 -23.39 35.22 -30.33
C THR A 2 -22.91 33.78 -30.14
N GLY A 3 -23.79 32.81 -30.35
CA GLY A 3 -23.50 31.38 -30.21
C GLY A 3 -24.39 30.55 -31.13
N PHE A 4 -24.02 29.29 -31.36
CA PHE A 4 -24.78 28.38 -32.20
C PHE A 4 -25.85 27.64 -31.36
N ASP A 5 -27.11 27.67 -31.79
CA ASP A 5 -28.23 26.98 -31.14
C ASP A 5 -28.49 25.63 -31.85
N GLU A 6 -28.13 24.53 -31.20
CA GLU A 6 -28.28 23.18 -31.78
C GLU A 6 -29.74 22.78 -32.03
N LYS A 7 -30.69 23.27 -31.22
CA LYS A 7 -32.11 22.89 -31.36
C LYS A 7 -32.76 23.51 -32.59
N ARG A 8 -32.20 24.61 -33.09
CA ARG A 8 -32.71 25.33 -34.26
C ARG A 8 -31.69 25.46 -35.39
N SER A 9 -30.53 24.83 -35.24
CA SER A 9 -29.45 24.77 -36.24
C SER A 9 -29.09 26.13 -36.85
N GLY A 10 -28.74 27.10 -36.01
CA GLY A 10 -28.33 28.44 -36.48
C GLY A 10 -27.65 29.32 -35.41
N ILE A 11 -27.00 30.41 -35.84
CA ILE A 11 -26.32 31.36 -34.95
C ILE A 11 -27.34 32.35 -34.36
N ARG A 12 -27.31 32.54 -33.04
CA ARG A 12 -28.17 33.46 -32.28
C ARG A 12 -27.40 34.28 -31.27
N THR A 13 -27.98 35.41 -30.88
CA THR A 13 -27.54 36.21 -29.74
C THR A 13 -28.12 35.65 -28.44
N PHE A 14 -27.23 35.38 -27.48
CA PHE A 14 -27.55 35.00 -26.11
C PHE A 14 -27.09 36.10 -25.16
N TYR A 15 -27.85 36.33 -24.09
CA TYR A 15 -27.37 37.16 -22.98
C TYR A 15 -26.32 36.38 -22.19
N ARG A 16 -25.30 37.09 -21.69
CA ARG A 16 -24.20 36.46 -20.95
C ARG A 16 -24.68 35.74 -19.70
N ALA A 17 -25.67 36.31 -19.01
CA ALA A 17 -26.29 35.71 -17.82
C ALA A 17 -26.90 34.31 -18.08
N ASP A 18 -27.43 34.07 -19.29
CA ASP A 18 -28.10 32.80 -19.62
C ASP A 18 -27.11 31.65 -19.86
N ILE A 19 -25.85 31.97 -20.16
CA ILE A 19 -24.79 31.01 -20.47
C ILE A 19 -23.73 30.88 -19.37
N GLU A 20 -23.73 31.77 -18.38
CA GLU A 20 -22.75 31.80 -17.29
C GLU A 20 -22.66 30.46 -16.56
N ARG A 21 -23.81 29.84 -16.22
CA ARG A 21 -23.86 28.52 -15.57
C ARG A 21 -23.14 27.40 -16.34
N TYR A 22 -23.07 27.50 -17.68
CA TYR A 22 -22.43 26.50 -18.54
C TYR A 22 -20.97 26.83 -18.84
N LEU A 23 -20.58 28.10 -18.74
CA LEU A 23 -19.20 28.57 -18.92
C LEU A 23 -18.37 28.49 -17.63
N GLU A 24 -19.02 28.37 -16.47
CA GLU A 24 -18.35 28.17 -15.19
C GLU A 24 -17.65 26.81 -15.15
N ILE A 25 -16.40 26.78 -15.64
CA ILE A 25 -15.43 25.78 -15.22
C ILE A 25 -15.27 25.99 -13.71
N LYS A 26 -15.92 25.15 -12.90
CA LYS A 26 -15.70 25.12 -11.45
C LYS A 26 -14.25 24.69 -11.20
N THR A 27 -13.36 25.67 -11.08
CA THR A 27 -11.95 25.50 -10.69
C THR A 27 -11.79 25.16 -9.21
N GLN A 28 -12.89 25.14 -8.45
CA GLN A 28 -12.88 24.61 -7.10
C GLN A 28 -12.69 23.09 -7.19
N SER A 29 -11.42 22.68 -7.10
CA SER A 29 -11.04 21.30 -6.87
C SER A 29 -11.89 20.76 -5.73
N ALA A 30 -12.80 19.84 -6.02
CA ALA A 30 -13.38 19.02 -4.97
C ALA A 30 -12.18 18.38 -4.25
N THR A 31 -11.99 18.69 -2.96
CA THR A 31 -10.93 18.07 -2.18
C THR A 31 -11.28 16.59 -2.08
N GLN A 32 -10.77 15.79 -3.01
CA GLN A 32 -10.88 14.35 -2.95
C GLN A 32 -10.02 13.93 -1.76
N THR A 33 -10.67 13.74 -0.61
CA THR A 33 -9.98 13.28 0.60
C THR A 33 -9.67 11.81 0.37
N GLU A 34 -8.52 11.52 -0.23
CA GLU A 34 -8.01 10.15 -0.28
C GLU A 34 -7.66 9.71 1.14
N THR A 35 -8.41 8.74 1.64
CA THR A 35 -8.08 8.10 2.92
C THR A 35 -6.84 7.24 2.72
N LYS A 36 -5.68 7.74 3.14
CA LYS A 36 -4.45 6.94 3.17
C LYS A 36 -4.69 5.71 4.04
N LYS A 37 -4.57 4.53 3.43
CA LYS A 37 -4.66 3.26 4.15
C LYS A 37 -3.50 3.20 5.14
N ALA A 38 -3.81 2.89 6.41
CA ALA A 38 -2.77 2.65 7.40
C ALA A 38 -1.89 1.48 6.95
N PRO A 39 -0.58 1.52 7.23
CA PRO A 39 0.30 0.39 6.94
C PRO A 39 -0.19 -0.86 7.66
N MET A 40 -0.19 -2.00 6.98
CA MET A 40 -0.47 -3.29 7.63
C MET A 40 0.65 -3.64 8.62
N PHE A 41 0.35 -4.49 9.61
CA PHE A 41 1.34 -5.09 10.51
C PHE A 41 2.13 -4.12 11.41
N THR A 42 1.62 -2.91 11.65
CA THR A 42 2.26 -1.92 12.55
C THR A 42 2.60 -2.49 13.92
N ARG A 43 1.75 -3.37 14.47
CA ARG A 43 1.99 -4.07 15.74
C ARG A 43 2.89 -5.28 15.56
N LEU A 44 2.66 -6.09 14.52
CA LEU A 44 3.41 -7.34 14.29
C LEU A 44 4.91 -7.07 14.09
N ARG A 45 5.29 -5.95 13.47
CA ARG A 45 6.71 -5.54 13.29
C ARG A 45 7.44 -5.12 14.58
N THR A 46 6.77 -5.10 15.73
CA THR A 46 7.39 -4.70 17.00
C THR A 46 8.10 -5.87 17.68
N LEU A 47 9.11 -5.59 18.50
CA LEU A 47 9.88 -6.58 19.25
C LEU A 47 9.01 -7.51 20.12
N ARG A 48 7.84 -7.04 20.55
CA ARG A 48 6.88 -7.85 21.33
C ARG A 48 6.51 -9.16 20.64
N PHE A 49 6.36 -9.14 19.31
CA PHE A 49 5.96 -10.32 18.53
C PHE A 49 7.14 -11.05 17.91
N MET A 50 8.30 -10.42 17.82
CA MET A 50 9.52 -11.01 17.29
C MET A 50 10.13 -11.98 18.31
N LYS A 51 10.38 -13.21 17.90
CA LYS A 51 10.90 -14.29 18.73
C LYS A 51 12.26 -14.69 18.21
N VAL A 52 13.25 -14.54 19.07
CA VAL A 52 14.63 -14.93 18.83
C VAL A 52 14.85 -16.28 19.47
N ARG A 53 15.40 -17.22 18.70
CA ARG A 53 15.78 -18.55 19.16
C ARG A 53 17.23 -18.81 18.80
N PRO A 54 18.13 -18.84 19.78
CA PRO A 54 19.47 -19.35 19.56
C PRO A 54 19.44 -20.87 19.42
N ASP A 55 20.28 -21.38 18.54
CA ASP A 55 20.56 -22.82 18.39
C ASP A 55 22.08 -23.03 18.23
N ALA A 56 22.52 -24.28 18.21
CA ALA A 56 23.95 -24.60 18.11
C ALA A 56 24.60 -24.17 16.77
N GLY A 57 23.80 -23.95 15.73
CA GLY A 57 24.23 -23.52 14.40
C GLY A 57 24.01 -22.03 14.11
N GLY A 58 23.38 -21.27 15.02
CA GLY A 58 23.11 -19.84 14.81
C GLY A 58 21.93 -19.30 15.60
N VAL A 59 21.25 -18.31 15.01
CA VAL A 59 20.09 -17.64 15.62
C VAL A 59 18.99 -17.52 14.59
N THR A 60 17.80 -17.99 14.93
CA THR A 60 16.59 -17.79 14.12
C THR A 60 15.71 -16.72 14.74
N VAL A 61 15.12 -15.90 13.87
CA VAL A 61 14.19 -14.84 14.27
C VAL A 61 12.88 -15.03 13.52
N GLY A 62 11.76 -15.05 14.24
CA GLY A 62 10.45 -15.25 13.64
C GLY A 62 9.29 -14.83 14.53
N PHE A 63 8.11 -15.38 14.25
CA PHE A 63 6.89 -15.15 15.02
C PHE A 63 6.34 -16.49 15.50
N ASP A 64 5.48 -16.46 16.52
CA ASP A 64 4.82 -17.65 17.10
C ASP A 64 3.30 -17.56 17.12
N GLY A 65 2.66 -18.73 17.28
CA GLY A 65 1.22 -18.86 17.47
C GLY A 65 0.42 -18.12 16.40
N ILE A 66 -0.53 -17.30 16.86
CA ILE A 66 -1.40 -16.50 15.99
C ILE A 66 -0.60 -15.48 15.17
N ALA A 67 0.44 -14.87 15.75
CA ALA A 67 1.29 -13.91 15.02
C ALA A 67 2.00 -14.58 13.83
N ALA A 68 2.52 -15.80 14.02
CA ALA A 68 3.09 -16.61 12.94
C ALA A 68 2.07 -16.97 11.86
N ARG A 69 0.86 -17.39 12.28
CA ARG A 69 -0.22 -17.72 11.34
C ARG A 69 -0.59 -16.52 10.48
N ILE A 70 -0.84 -15.37 11.10
CA ILE A 70 -1.18 -14.13 10.40
C ILE A 70 -0.05 -13.74 9.43
N ALA A 71 1.21 -13.78 9.88
CA ALA A 71 2.37 -13.47 9.06
C ALA A 71 2.45 -14.36 7.82
N ARG A 72 2.33 -15.69 8.00
CA ARG A 72 2.36 -16.66 6.89
C ARG A 72 1.23 -16.46 5.90
N ILE A 73 0.00 -16.28 6.40
CA ILE A 73 -1.18 -16.06 5.56
C ILE A 73 -0.94 -14.85 4.63
N HIS A 74 -0.47 -13.74 5.17
CA HIS A 74 -0.31 -12.54 4.35
C HIS A 74 0.96 -12.55 3.51
N GLN A 75 2.03 -13.23 3.96
CA GLN A 75 3.26 -13.35 3.18
C GLN A 75 3.05 -14.21 1.94
N TYR A 76 2.43 -15.38 2.12
CA TYR A 76 2.20 -16.34 1.04
C TYR A 76 0.85 -16.14 0.33
N GLY A 77 0.06 -15.15 0.75
CA GLY A 77 -1.24 -14.88 0.17
C GLY A 77 -2.20 -16.04 0.32
N LEU A 78 -2.36 -16.57 1.54
CA LEU A 78 -3.29 -17.65 1.87
C LEU A 78 -4.69 -17.09 2.20
N GLN A 79 -5.65 -17.99 2.39
CA GLN A 79 -6.99 -17.64 2.86
C GLN A 79 -7.04 -17.55 4.39
N ASP A 80 -7.80 -16.61 4.94
CA ASP A 80 -8.13 -16.55 6.36
C ASP A 80 -9.63 -16.31 6.58
N GLU A 81 -10.14 -16.76 7.72
CA GLU A 81 -11.49 -16.42 8.18
C GLU A 81 -11.44 -15.07 8.91
N VAL A 82 -12.07 -14.06 8.33
CA VAL A 82 -12.10 -12.67 8.84
C VAL A 82 -13.32 -12.38 9.73
N GLY A 83 -14.25 -13.33 9.80
CA GLY A 83 -15.43 -13.33 10.64
C GLY A 83 -16.22 -14.63 10.42
N PRO A 84 -17.23 -14.95 11.25
CA PRO A 84 -17.96 -16.21 11.15
C PRO A 84 -18.51 -16.47 9.73
N GLY A 85 -17.96 -17.47 9.05
CA GLY A 85 -18.34 -17.83 7.67
C GLY A 85 -17.86 -16.86 6.59
N ALA A 86 -17.04 -15.86 6.92
CA ALA A 86 -16.49 -14.88 6.00
C ALA A 86 -14.99 -15.13 5.79
N TYR A 87 -14.61 -15.47 4.57
CA TYR A 87 -13.23 -15.78 4.20
C TYR A 87 -12.66 -14.74 3.25
N ALA A 88 -11.39 -14.38 3.45
CA ALA A 88 -10.65 -13.47 2.58
C ALA A 88 -9.40 -14.18 2.04
N GLN A 89 -9.21 -14.14 0.73
CA GLN A 89 -7.96 -14.51 0.08
C GLN A 89 -7.05 -13.29 0.05
N TYR A 90 -5.85 -13.40 0.61
CA TYR A 90 -4.87 -12.32 0.58
C TYR A 90 -3.97 -12.42 -0.66
N PRO A 91 -3.53 -11.29 -1.23
CA PRO A 91 -2.49 -11.31 -2.26
C PRO A 91 -1.15 -11.70 -1.62
N ALA A 92 -0.36 -12.54 -2.31
CA ALA A 92 0.99 -12.89 -1.90
C ALA A 92 1.90 -11.66 -1.94
N ARG A 93 2.81 -11.54 -0.96
CA ARG A 93 3.74 -10.42 -0.84
C ARG A 93 5.13 -10.86 -1.30
N GLU A 94 5.38 -10.70 -2.60
CA GLU A 94 6.72 -10.91 -3.15
C GLU A 94 7.73 -9.94 -2.51
N LEU A 95 8.92 -10.45 -2.18
CA LEU A 95 10.02 -9.63 -1.73
C LEU A 95 10.59 -8.89 -2.94
N LEU A 96 10.12 -7.66 -3.14
CA LEU A 96 10.68 -6.78 -4.16
C LEU A 96 12.07 -6.32 -3.70
N GLY A 97 13.11 -6.64 -4.47
CA GLY A 97 14.41 -5.98 -4.33
C GLY A 97 15.47 -6.72 -3.49
N MET A 98 15.59 -8.04 -3.64
CA MET A 98 16.87 -8.68 -3.40
C MET A 98 17.36 -9.35 -4.67
N THR A 99 18.13 -8.59 -5.45
CA THR A 99 19.00 -9.19 -6.46
C THR A 99 20.08 -10.03 -5.76
N PRO A 100 20.72 -10.98 -6.45
CA PRO A 100 21.89 -11.67 -5.89
C PRO A 100 22.96 -10.72 -5.36
N ALA A 101 23.12 -9.55 -5.99
CA ALA A 101 24.04 -8.51 -5.52
C ALA A 101 23.59 -7.89 -4.18
N ASP A 102 22.29 -7.65 -3.99
CA ASP A 102 21.75 -7.13 -2.73
C ASP A 102 21.94 -8.13 -1.57
N VAL A 103 21.83 -9.43 -1.86
CA VAL A 103 22.08 -10.50 -0.88
C VAL A 103 23.55 -10.46 -0.44
N ILE A 104 24.49 -10.43 -1.39
CA ILE A 104 25.93 -10.36 -1.11
C ILE A 104 26.28 -9.08 -0.35
N ALA A 105 25.72 -7.93 -0.77
CA ALA A 105 25.94 -6.66 -0.10
C ALA A 105 25.42 -6.66 1.34
N THR A 106 24.25 -7.25 1.57
CA THR A 106 23.66 -7.40 2.91
C THR A 106 24.52 -8.32 3.79
N GLU A 107 24.96 -9.46 3.25
CA GLU A 107 25.84 -10.40 3.95
C GLU A 107 27.15 -9.73 4.37
N ASN A 108 27.82 -9.05 3.42
CA ASN A 108 29.07 -8.32 3.70
C ASN A 108 28.87 -7.19 4.72
N ALA A 109 27.74 -6.47 4.66
CA ALA A 109 27.43 -5.41 5.61
C ALA A 109 27.24 -5.98 7.03
N VAL A 110 26.57 -7.12 7.17
CA VAL A 110 26.42 -7.83 8.44
C VAL A 110 27.77 -8.28 8.97
N ILE A 111 28.59 -8.98 8.15
CA ILE A 111 29.92 -9.44 8.56
C ILE A 111 30.81 -8.27 9.01
N SER A 112 30.82 -7.18 8.24
CA SER A 112 31.60 -5.98 8.57
C SER A 112 31.17 -5.35 9.88
N SER A 113 29.85 -5.31 10.16
CA SER A 113 29.31 -4.77 11.41
C SER A 113 29.70 -5.62 12.64
N LEU A 114 29.95 -6.91 12.44
CA LEU A 114 30.39 -7.84 13.49
C LEU A 114 31.91 -7.85 13.66
N GLY A 115 32.67 -7.58 12.60
CA GLY A 115 34.14 -7.54 12.61
C GLY A 115 34.76 -6.25 13.17
N GLY A 116 33.97 -5.19 13.37
CA GLY A 116 34.43 -3.92 13.96
C GLY A 116 34.55 -3.90 15.49
N ALA A 117 34.26 -5.03 16.16
CA ALA A 117 34.42 -5.20 17.60
C ALA A 117 35.68 -6.03 17.90
N SER A 118 36.87 -5.50 17.55
CA SER A 118 38.18 -5.99 18.00
C SER A 118 39.23 -4.89 17.86
#